data_AF-A0A538EPV6-F1
#
_entry.id   AF-A0A538EPV6-F1
#
_cell.length_a   1.000
_cell.length_b   1.000
_cell.length_c   1.000
_cell.angle_alpha   90.00
_cell.angle_beta   90.00
_cell.angle_gamma   90.00
#
_symmetry.space_group_name_H-M   'P 1'
#
loop_
_entity.id
_entity.type
_entity.pdbx_description
1 polymer ?
#
loop_
_entity_poly.entity_id
_entity_poly.type
_entity_poly.pdbx_seq_one_letter_code
_entity_poly.pdbx_strand_id
1 'polypeptide(L)'
;MKTDPTDTGGLFVGRRPGTRPIRYRALPRFRGALRQRVDRGMALGILGLMVVVNLLYWGPFPVAWMWIGSQVEGVTDSTFAGIIVAFLGLLFTLIAGLMVLRRLDLMWILVRRAAGYDQRSGMIGRVFAVTAVIGATLFFGWLFFIGGLTPQLAPGT
;
A
#
# COMPACT_ATOMS: atom_id res chain seq x y z
N MET A 1 7.89 32.37 7.27
CA MET A 1 8.35 31.08 6.68
C MET A 1 8.46 30.08 7.82
N LYS A 2 7.79 28.93 7.72
CA LYS A 2 7.65 27.95 8.81
C LYS A 2 8.80 26.95 8.77
N THR A 3 9.66 26.98 9.79
CA THR A 3 10.84 26.11 9.97
C THR A 3 10.43 24.74 10.51
N ASP A 4 11.02 23.67 9.97
CA ASP A 4 10.82 22.29 10.39
C ASP A 4 11.89 21.91 11.44
N PRO A 5 11.52 21.36 12.61
CA PRO A 5 12.42 21.09 13.74
C PRO A 5 13.33 19.85 13.60
N THR A 6 13.34 19.15 12.46
CA THR A 6 14.07 17.87 12.30
C THR A 6 15.48 17.97 11.70
N ASP A 7 15.98 19.17 11.38
CA ASP A 7 17.29 19.38 10.73
C ASP A 7 18.45 19.58 11.73
N THR A 8 18.52 18.74 12.77
CA THR A 8 19.66 18.63 13.68
C THR A 8 20.59 17.51 13.22
N GLY A 9 21.21 17.70 12.05
CA GLY A 9 22.35 16.89 11.61
C GLY A 9 23.50 17.04 12.60
N GLY A 10 23.65 16.04 13.46
CA GLY A 10 24.52 16.05 14.62
C GLY A 10 25.97 16.35 14.30
N LEU A 11 26.45 17.50 14.77
CA LEU A 11 27.78 17.71 15.33
C LEU A 11 27.78 19.13 15.89
N PHE A 12 28.01 19.27 17.19
CA PHE A 12 28.16 20.56 17.85
C PHE A 12 29.41 21.28 17.32
N VAL A 13 29.30 21.93 16.16
CA VAL A 13 30.24 22.95 15.69
C VAL A 13 29.43 24.21 15.45
N GLY A 14 29.63 25.16 16.36
CA GLY A 14 28.77 26.30 16.57
C GLY A 14 28.46 27.13 15.32
N ARG A 15 27.19 27.55 15.25
CA ARG A 15 26.71 28.85 14.76
C ARG A 15 25.26 28.97 15.19
N ARG A 16 24.82 30.19 15.55
CA ARG A 16 23.48 30.50 16.05
C ARG A 16 22.39 29.72 15.28
N PRO A 17 21.52 28.97 15.99
CA PRO A 17 20.31 28.40 15.41
C PRO A 17 19.57 29.50 14.62
N GLY A 18 19.31 29.27 13.34
CA GLY A 18 18.58 30.21 12.48
C GLY A 18 19.42 31.07 11.52
N THR A 19 20.75 30.93 11.46
CA THR A 19 21.59 31.78 10.59
C THR A 19 22.01 31.15 9.25
N ARG A 20 21.68 29.88 9.01
CA ARG A 20 21.91 29.24 7.70
C ARG A 20 20.63 29.33 6.88
N PRO A 21 20.64 29.96 5.69
CA PRO A 21 19.47 29.97 4.82
C PRO A 21 19.11 28.52 4.48
N ILE A 22 17.87 28.16 4.81
CA ILE A 22 17.29 26.84 4.55
C ILE A 22 17.31 26.64 3.04
N ARG A 23 18.23 25.83 2.54
CA ARG A 23 18.25 25.46 1.12
C ARG A 23 17.16 24.43 0.89
N TYR A 24 15.95 24.90 0.61
CA TYR A 24 14.94 24.05 -0.02
C TYR A 24 15.54 23.50 -1.31
N ARG A 25 15.48 22.17 -1.49
CA ARG A 25 15.89 21.53 -2.75
C ARG A 25 15.11 22.21 -3.87
N ALA A 26 15.82 22.81 -4.81
CA ALA A 26 15.21 23.57 -5.90
C ALA A 26 14.15 22.73 -6.60
N LEU A 27 12.99 23.34 -6.92
CA LEU A 27 11.96 22.67 -7.74
C LEU A 27 12.61 22.18 -9.05
N PRO A 28 12.28 20.96 -9.51
CA PRO A 28 12.78 20.47 -10.79
C PRO A 28 12.47 21.47 -11.90
N ARG A 29 13.48 21.84 -12.72
CA ARG A 29 13.29 22.72 -13.88
C ARG A 29 12.24 22.13 -14.81
N PHE A 30 11.21 22.93 -15.13
CA PHE A 30 10.13 22.58 -16.05
C PHE A 30 10.69 22.04 -17.38
N ARG A 31 10.54 20.74 -17.64
CA ARG A 31 10.82 20.13 -18.94
C ARG A 31 9.49 19.88 -19.64
N GLY A 32 9.11 20.76 -20.57
CA GLY A 32 8.12 20.57 -21.66
C GLY A 32 6.73 20.00 -21.33
N ALA A 33 5.66 20.60 -21.87
CA ALA A 33 4.27 20.15 -21.66
C ALA A 33 4.01 18.67 -22.02
N LEU A 34 4.76 18.11 -22.98
CA LEU A 34 4.64 16.70 -23.40
C LEU A 34 5.13 15.73 -22.31
N ARG A 35 6.26 16.03 -21.68
CA ARG A 35 6.84 15.22 -20.58
C ARG A 35 5.94 15.24 -19.35
N GLN A 36 5.35 16.39 -19.05
CA GLN A 36 4.41 16.52 -17.93
C GLN A 36 3.16 15.66 -18.10
N ARG A 37 2.67 15.46 -19.33
CA ARG A 37 1.54 14.54 -19.60
C ARG A 37 1.92 13.08 -19.38
N VAL A 38 3.09 12.67 -19.85
CA VAL A 38 3.62 11.31 -19.64
C VAL A 38 3.83 11.03 -18.15
N ASP A 39 4.45 11.97 -17.42
CA ASP A 39 4.70 11.83 -15.99
C ASP A 39 3.38 11.75 -15.18
N ARG A 40 2.34 12.49 -15.59
CA ARG A 40 0.99 12.36 -15.00
C ARG A 40 0.39 10.99 -15.25
N GLY A 41 0.49 10.47 -16.47
CA GLY A 41 0.01 9.13 -16.83
C GLY A 41 0.72 8.05 -16.01
N MET A 42 2.05 8.15 -15.88
CA MET A 42 2.84 7.23 -15.06
C MET A 42 2.46 7.31 -13.57
N ALA A 43 2.25 8.51 -13.03
CA ALA A 43 1.82 8.68 -11.64
C ALA A 43 0.45 8.04 -11.37
N LEU A 44 -0.50 8.16 -12.32
CA LEU A 44 -1.79 7.49 -12.23
C LEU A 44 -1.67 5.98 -12.36
N GLY A 45 -0.82 5.49 -13.27
CA GLY A 45 -0.56 4.05 -13.42
C GLY A 45 0.03 3.42 -12.17
N ILE A 46 1.01 4.06 -11.54
CA ILE A 46 1.60 3.58 -10.29
C ILE A 46 0.57 3.58 -9.16
N LEU A 47 -0.27 4.61 -9.07
CA LEU A 47 -1.35 4.67 -8.08
C LEU A 47 -2.38 3.54 -8.29
N GLY A 48 -2.80 3.31 -9.53
CA GLY A 48 -3.69 2.21 -9.89
C GLY A 48 -3.09 0.87 -9.49
N LEU A 49 -1.80 0.66 -9.77
CA LEU A 49 -1.09 -0.56 -9.37
C LEU A 49 -1.07 -0.75 -7.84
N MET A 50 -0.85 0.30 -7.04
CA MET A 50 -0.92 0.19 -5.58
C MET A 50 -2.31 -0.23 -5.08
N VAL A 51 -3.37 0.29 -5.71
CA VAL A 51 -4.76 -0.06 -5.38
C VAL A 51 -5.02 -1.52 -5.70
N VAL A 52 -4.64 -1.96 -6.90
CA VAL A 52 -4.79 -3.36 -7.33
C VAL A 52 -4.04 -4.29 -6.37
N VAL A 53 -2.77 -4.02 -6.09
CA VAL A 53 -1.96 -4.83 -5.17
C VAL A 53 -2.61 -4.88 -3.79
N ASN A 54 -3.10 -3.76 -3.25
CA ASN A 54 -3.81 -3.76 -1.96
C ASN A 54 -5.09 -4.60 -1.98
N LEU A 55 -5.91 -4.49 -3.03
CA LEU A 55 -7.17 -5.24 -3.11
C LEU A 55 -6.93 -6.76 -3.19
N LEU A 56 -5.83 -7.22 -3.78
CA LEU A 56 -5.47 -8.64 -3.80
C LEU A 56 -5.25 -9.22 -2.39
N TYR A 57 -4.82 -8.41 -1.42
CA TYR A 57 -4.63 -8.86 -0.03
C TYR A 57 -5.93 -9.13 0.72
N TRP A 58 -7.06 -8.57 0.27
CA TRP A 58 -8.34 -8.72 0.95
C TRP A 58 -9.05 -10.04 0.67
N GLY A 59 -8.69 -10.76 -0.39
CA GLY A 59 -9.37 -12.01 -0.76
C GLY A 59 -8.52 -12.95 -1.61
N PRO A 60 -8.07 -12.52 -2.79
CA PRO A 60 -7.33 -13.41 -3.70
C PRO A 60 -6.11 -14.08 -3.09
N PHE A 61 -5.26 -13.34 -2.37
CA PHE A 61 -4.07 -13.94 -1.73
C PHE A 61 -4.42 -14.90 -0.58
N PRO A 62 -5.29 -14.55 0.39
CA PRO A 62 -5.76 -15.51 1.39
C PRO A 62 -6.34 -16.79 0.78
N VAL A 63 -7.22 -16.67 -0.21
CA VAL A 63 -7.85 -17.82 -0.87
C VAL A 63 -6.81 -18.69 -1.60
N ALA A 64 -5.84 -18.07 -2.29
CA ALA A 64 -4.76 -18.79 -2.94
C ALA A 64 -3.94 -19.62 -1.95
N TRP A 65 -3.59 -19.06 -0.77
CA TRP A 65 -2.84 -19.80 0.24
C TRP A 65 -3.67 -20.89 0.93
N MET A 66 -4.97 -20.69 1.12
CA MET A 66 -5.87 -21.74 1.59
C MET A 66 -5.94 -22.91 0.60
N TRP A 67 -6.01 -22.61 -0.71
CA TRP A 67 -5.97 -23.64 -1.74
C TRP A 67 -4.62 -24.36 -1.78
N ILE A 68 -3.49 -23.65 -1.69
CA ILE A 68 -2.16 -24.29 -1.62
C ILE A 68 -2.06 -25.18 -0.38
N GLY A 69 -2.53 -24.72 0.78
CA GLY A 69 -2.55 -25.50 2.01
C GLY A 69 -3.33 -26.81 1.87
N SER A 70 -4.49 -26.79 1.19
CA SER A 70 -5.27 -28.00 0.96
C SER A 70 -4.60 -28.98 -0.01
N GLN A 71 -3.86 -28.49 -1.00
CA GLN A 71 -3.03 -29.36 -1.85
C GLN A 71 -1.91 -30.04 -1.07
N VAL A 72 -1.26 -29.31 -0.14
CA VAL A 72 -0.19 -29.86 0.72
C VAL A 72 -0.74 -30.94 1.64
N GLU A 73 -1.89 -30.70 2.27
CA GLU A 73 -2.58 -31.71 3.07
C GLU A 73 -2.87 -32.97 2.25
N GLY A 74 -3.40 -32.82 1.04
CA GLY A 74 -3.74 -33.96 0.17
C GLY A 74 -2.54 -34.79 -0.31
N VAL A 75 -1.31 -34.25 -0.29
CA VAL A 75 -0.09 -34.97 -0.69
C VAL A 75 0.68 -35.52 0.51
N THR A 76 0.56 -34.90 1.68
CA THR A 76 1.31 -35.28 2.89
C THR A 76 0.48 -36.06 3.91
N ASP A 77 -0.83 -36.17 3.69
CA ASP A 77 -1.82 -36.68 4.65
C ASP A 77 -1.72 -35.98 6.03
N SER A 78 -1.24 -34.74 6.06
CA SER A 78 -0.97 -33.98 7.28
C SER A 78 -1.57 -32.59 7.22
N THR A 79 -2.64 -32.39 7.99
CA THR A 79 -3.29 -31.07 8.15
C THR A 79 -2.33 -30.04 8.76
N PHE A 80 -1.48 -30.45 9.71
CA PHE A 80 -0.51 -29.55 10.34
C PHE A 80 0.50 -29.00 9.31
N ALA A 81 1.00 -29.85 8.41
CA ALA A 81 1.90 -29.40 7.34
C ALA A 81 1.21 -28.40 6.40
N GLY A 82 -0.04 -28.66 5.99
CA GLY A 82 -0.83 -27.74 5.17
C GLY A 82 -1.03 -26.37 5.81
N ILE A 83 -1.38 -26.34 7.11
CA ILE A 83 -1.54 -25.10 7.88
C ILE A 83 -0.23 -24.31 7.94
N ILE A 84 0.90 -24.96 8.22
CA ILE A 84 2.21 -24.28 8.30
C ILE A 84 2.58 -23.67 6.95
N VAL A 85 2.37 -24.40 5.85
CA VAL A 85 2.68 -23.88 4.50
C VAL A 85 1.79 -22.68 4.17
N ALA A 86 0.48 -22.78 4.39
CA ALA A 86 -0.45 -21.67 4.13
C ALA A 86 -0.12 -20.44 4.97
N PHE A 87 0.19 -20.62 6.25
CA PHE A 87 0.53 -19.53 7.17
C PHE A 87 1.84 -18.83 6.79
N LEU A 88 2.92 -19.61 6.57
CA LEU A 88 4.21 -19.06 6.17
C LEU A 88 4.15 -18.38 4.81
N GLY A 89 3.41 -18.97 3.87
CA GLY A 89 3.16 -18.39 2.56
C GLY A 89 2.42 -17.05 2.64
N LEU A 90 1.35 -16.99 3.44
CA LEU A 90 0.60 -15.75 3.67
C LEU A 90 1.49 -14.67 4.30
N LEU A 91 2.27 -15.03 5.33
CA LEU A 91 3.20 -14.11 5.99
C LEU A 91 4.26 -13.58 5.01
N PHE A 92 4.87 -14.46 4.23
CA PHE A 92 5.82 -14.09 3.20
C PHE A 92 5.20 -13.13 2.18
N THR A 93 3.98 -13.43 1.72
CA THR A 93 3.26 -12.61 0.74
C THR A 93 2.92 -11.23 1.30
N LEU A 94 2.55 -11.13 2.57
CA LEU A 94 2.31 -9.86 3.26
C LEU A 94 3.57 -8.99 3.31
N ILE A 95 4.70 -9.57 3.72
CA ILE A 95 5.98 -8.86 3.80
C ILE A 95 6.44 -8.42 2.40
N ALA A 96 6.36 -9.31 1.43
CA ALA A 96 6.70 -9.01 0.03
C ALA A 96 5.81 -7.89 -0.53
N GLY A 97 4.51 -7.92 -0.23
CA GLY A 97 3.57 -6.87 -0.59
C GLY A 97 3.93 -5.50 -0.05
N LEU A 98 4.22 -5.44 1.25
CA LEU A 98 4.63 -4.20 1.89
C LEU A 98 5.92 -3.64 1.29
N MET A 99 6.89 -4.51 0.98
CA MET A 99 8.11 -4.12 0.27
C MET A 99 7.81 -3.55 -1.12
N VAL A 100 6.94 -4.19 -1.90
CA VAL A 100 6.53 -3.72 -3.23
C VAL A 100 5.80 -2.38 -3.13
N LEU A 101 4.79 -2.28 -2.27
CA LEU A 101 4.03 -1.05 -2.07
C LEU A 101 4.91 0.12 -1.62
N ARG A 102 5.87 -0.14 -0.72
CA ARG A 102 6.84 0.88 -0.29
C ARG A 102 7.71 1.36 -1.46
N ARG A 103 8.19 0.45 -2.31
CA ARG A 103 8.97 0.83 -3.51
C ARG A 103 8.13 1.63 -4.49
N LEU A 104 6.90 1.21 -4.74
CA LEU A 104 5.95 1.94 -5.60
C LEU A 104 5.66 3.34 -5.04
N ASP A 105 5.55 3.51 -3.72
CA ASP A 105 5.26 4.81 -3.09
C ASP A 105 6.42 5.79 -3.26
N LEU A 106 7.65 5.30 -3.11
CA LEU A 106 8.84 6.09 -3.42
C LEU A 106 8.91 6.48 -4.90
N MET A 107 8.65 5.54 -5.82
CA MET A 107 8.60 5.81 -7.25
C MET A 107 7.51 6.83 -7.60
N TRP A 108 6.33 6.71 -7.01
CA TRP A 108 5.22 7.64 -7.21
C TRP A 108 5.58 9.05 -6.77
N ILE A 109 6.22 9.23 -5.61
CA ILE A 109 6.70 10.55 -5.15
C ILE A 109 7.68 11.14 -6.17
N LEU A 110 8.63 10.36 -6.68
CA LEU A 110 9.63 10.81 -7.65
C LEU A 110 8.99 11.26 -8.97
N VAL A 111 8.09 10.46 -9.53
CA VAL A 111 7.38 10.78 -10.78
C VAL A 111 6.49 12.02 -10.58
N ARG A 112 5.81 12.13 -9.44
CA ARG A 112 4.90 13.26 -9.18
C ARG A 112 5.66 14.56 -8.92
N ARG A 113 6.87 14.48 -8.36
CA ARG A 113 7.82 15.61 -8.29
C ARG A 113 8.35 16.00 -9.66
N ALA A 114 8.67 15.04 -10.53
CA ALA A 114 9.10 15.32 -11.90
C ALA A 114 7.99 16.04 -12.70
N ALA A 115 6.72 15.71 -12.46
CA ALA A 115 5.56 16.38 -13.04
C ALA A 115 5.31 17.82 -12.52
N GLY A 116 6.13 18.31 -11.58
CA GLY A 116 6.09 19.69 -11.08
C GLY A 116 5.28 19.90 -9.78
N TYR A 117 4.87 18.84 -9.09
CA TYR A 117 4.17 18.96 -7.81
C TYR A 117 5.12 18.75 -6.62
N ASP A 118 5.12 19.65 -5.63
CA ASP A 118 5.89 19.46 -4.38
C ASP A 118 5.17 18.44 -3.46
N GLN A 119 5.40 17.16 -3.71
CA GLN A 119 4.87 16.07 -2.88
C GLN A 119 5.92 15.58 -1.89
N ARG A 120 5.63 15.71 -0.59
CA ARG A 120 6.55 15.32 0.50
C ARG A 120 6.14 14.05 1.24
N SER A 121 4.86 13.73 1.23
CA SER A 121 4.31 12.51 1.83
C SER A 121 3.87 11.50 0.78
N GLY A 122 4.06 10.22 1.09
CA GLY A 122 3.50 9.10 0.34
C GLY A 122 1.98 9.06 0.41
N MET A 123 1.36 8.26 -0.47
CA MET A 123 -0.08 8.00 -0.43
C MET A 123 -0.42 6.60 0.09
N ILE A 124 0.58 5.77 0.38
CA ILE A 124 0.38 4.38 0.83
C ILE A 124 -0.67 4.25 1.95
N GLY A 125 -0.63 5.10 2.98
CA GLY A 125 -1.59 5.05 4.09
C GLY A 125 -3.03 5.38 3.69
N ARG A 126 -3.21 6.31 2.75
CA ARG A 126 -4.54 6.67 2.22
C ARG A 126 -5.07 5.58 1.30
N VAL A 127 -4.21 5.04 0.43
CA VAL A 127 -4.57 3.93 -0.45
C VAL A 127 -5.00 2.73 0.38
N PHE A 128 -4.21 2.36 1.39
CA PHE A 128 -4.54 1.28 2.31
C PHE A 128 -5.90 1.51 2.99
N ALA A 129 -6.13 2.69 3.57
CA ALA A 129 -7.40 3.02 4.23
C ALA A 129 -8.60 2.92 3.27
N VAL A 130 -8.49 3.46 2.05
CA VAL A 130 -9.57 3.38 1.05
C VAL A 130 -9.82 1.92 0.64
N THR A 131 -8.76 1.15 0.38
CA THR A 131 -8.92 -0.27 0.05
C THR A 131 -9.45 -1.10 1.21
N ALA A 132 -9.17 -0.71 2.46
CA ALA A 132 -9.72 -1.35 3.63
C ALA A 132 -11.21 -1.08 3.79
N VAL A 133 -11.67 0.14 3.52
CA VAL A 133 -13.10 0.46 3.46
C VAL A 133 -13.77 -0.35 2.36
N ILE A 134 -13.21 -0.36 1.14
CA ILE A 134 -13.75 -1.15 0.03
C ILE A 134 -13.80 -2.63 0.38
N GLY A 135 -12.71 -3.19 0.91
CA GLY A 135 -12.62 -4.59 1.31
C GLY A 135 -13.64 -4.95 2.38
N ALA A 136 -13.77 -4.12 3.42
CA ALA A 136 -14.79 -4.30 4.45
C ALA A 136 -16.20 -4.24 3.87
N THR A 137 -16.52 -3.24 3.04
CA THR A 137 -17.85 -3.13 2.41
C THR A 137 -18.17 -4.34 1.54
N LEU A 138 -17.22 -4.80 0.71
CA LEU A 138 -17.39 -5.99 -0.11
C LEU A 138 -17.58 -7.25 0.75
N PHE A 139 -16.80 -7.39 1.82
CA PHE A 139 -16.93 -8.50 2.76
C PHE A 139 -18.30 -8.51 3.45
N PHE A 140 -18.75 -7.36 3.97
CA PHE A 140 -20.09 -7.24 4.57
C PHE A 140 -21.19 -7.53 3.56
N GLY A 141 -21.08 -7.01 2.33
CA GLY A 141 -22.02 -7.32 1.26
C GLY A 141 -22.09 -8.83 1.00
N TRP A 142 -20.94 -9.47 0.78
CA TRP A 142 -20.90 -10.92 0.62
C TRP A 142 -21.49 -11.66 1.82
N LEU A 143 -21.17 -11.26 3.05
CA LEU A 143 -21.62 -11.89 4.28
C LEU A 143 -23.14 -11.80 4.48
N PHE A 144 -23.76 -10.66 4.15
CA PHE A 144 -25.22 -10.49 4.25
C PHE A 144 -25.98 -11.20 3.11
N PHE A 145 -25.46 -11.17 1.89
CA PHE A 145 -26.17 -11.70 0.71
C PHE A 145 -25.86 -13.16 0.38
N ILE A 146 -24.67 -13.65 0.70
CA ILE A 146 -24.16 -14.97 0.28
C ILE A 146 -23.73 -15.82 1.48
N GLY A 147 -23.04 -15.23 2.45
CA GLY A 147 -22.45 -15.92 3.60
C GLY A 147 -23.43 -16.46 4.65
N GLY A 148 -24.74 -16.22 4.48
CA GLY A 148 -25.77 -16.91 5.27
C GLY A 148 -26.14 -16.26 6.60
N LEU A 149 -25.93 -14.96 6.79
CA LEU A 149 -26.45 -14.24 7.97
C LEU A 149 -27.93 -13.84 7.87
N THR A 150 -28.55 -14.00 6.70
CA THR A 150 -29.97 -13.70 6.45
C THR A 150 -30.96 -14.80 6.87
N PRO A 151 -30.70 -16.11 6.74
CA PRO A 151 -31.69 -17.14 7.10
C PRO A 151 -31.96 -17.29 8.61
N GLN A 152 -31.11 -16.75 9.49
CA GLN A 152 -31.18 -16.96 10.95
C GLN A 152 -31.79 -15.77 11.72
N LEU A 153 -31.95 -14.62 11.09
CA LEU A 153 -32.55 -13.41 11.69
C LEU A 153 -34.08 -13.32 11.49
N ALA A 154 -34.65 -14.23 10.71
CA ALA A 154 -36.10 -14.41 10.60
C ALA A 154 -36.49 -15.67 11.39
N PRO A 155 -37.05 -15.55 12.61
CA PRO A 155 -37.74 -16.68 13.22
C PRO A 155 -38.88 -17.08 12.27
N GLY A 156 -38.95 -18.36 11.94
CA GLY A 156 -39.97 -18.90 11.06
C GLY A 156 -41.37 -18.50 11.53
N THR A 157 -42.15 -17.95 10.59
CA THR A 157 -43.62 -18.03 10.62
C THR A 157 -44.05 -19.40 10.16
#